data_AF-A0A4Z2CIH3-F1
#
_entry.id   AF-A0A4Z2CIH3-F1
#
_cell.length_a   1.000
_cell.length_b   1.000
_cell.length_c   1.000
_cell.angle_alpha   90.00
_cell.angle_beta   90.00
_cell.angle_gamma   90.00
#
_symmetry.space_group_name_H-M   'P 1'
#
loop_
_entity.id
_entity.type
_entity.pdbx_description
1 polymer ?
#
loop_
_entity_poly.entity_id
_entity_poly.type
_entity_poly.pdbx_seq_one_letter_code
_entity_poly.pdbx_strand_id
1 'polypeptide(L)'
;MRQGNYHLATKKYTQAGNKLKAMSALLKSGDTEKIVFFANVSRQRELFIMAANYLQSLDWRKNPEILKTIIAFYTKGRAAELLAGFYEVCAQVEIDDFQNYEKALHALTEAHKCILKSKDSSAGKHEARLADLQHKINLIKKFVQARGLYAQDSSEAVRLCEALLEEPNLDPAVRIGDVFGFLVDHYCQQGNFNMASRKLEELQKHVSSQKVRYYVSPVSLKALEKEMGLTFNHTDHNPEVQDEDEVEEDLD
;
A
#
# COMPACT_ATOMS: atom_id res chain seq x y z
N MET A 1 6.74 28.48 19.78
CA MET A 1 5.69 29.25 20.50
C MET A 1 4.24 29.08 20.00
N ARG A 2 3.94 28.41 18.86
CA ARG A 2 2.55 28.29 18.36
C ARG A 2 1.71 27.19 19.04
N GLN A 3 2.33 26.09 19.48
CA GLN A 3 1.62 24.94 20.09
C GLN A 3 0.85 25.31 21.36
N GLY A 4 1.42 26.12 22.26
CA GLY A 4 0.75 26.58 23.48
C GLY A 4 -0.55 27.37 23.20
N ASN A 5 -0.59 28.12 22.11
CA ASN A 5 -1.78 28.88 21.71
C ASN A 5 -2.90 27.98 21.21
N TYR A 6 -2.59 26.86 20.56
CA TYR A 6 -3.60 25.93 20.06
C TYR A 6 -4.29 25.16 21.19
N HIS A 7 -3.57 24.72 22.23
CA HIS A 7 -4.20 24.07 23.39
C HIS A 7 -5.12 25.02 24.16
N LEU A 8 -4.71 26.28 24.33
CA LEU A 8 -5.56 27.29 24.95
C LEU A 8 -6.82 27.57 24.10
N ALA A 9 -6.66 27.65 22.78
CA ALA A 9 -7.78 27.80 21.85
C ALA A 9 -8.76 26.61 21.94
N THR A 10 -8.26 25.36 21.96
CA THR A 10 -9.09 24.17 22.16
C THR A 10 -9.89 24.24 23.45
N LYS A 11 -9.26 24.63 24.57
CA LYS A 11 -9.95 24.76 25.87
C LYS A 11 -11.08 25.80 25.79
N LYS A 12 -10.80 26.99 25.23
CA LYS A 12 -11.81 28.05 25.07
C LYS A 12 -12.96 27.61 24.15
N TYR A 13 -12.66 26.98 23.02
CA TYR A 13 -13.70 26.48 22.11
C TYR A 13 -14.53 25.36 22.73
N THR A 14 -13.91 24.47 23.52
CA THR A 14 -14.63 23.40 24.24
C THR A 14 -15.57 23.97 25.30
N GLN A 15 -15.12 24.96 26.08
CA GLN A 15 -15.94 25.67 27.07
C GLN A 15 -17.11 26.43 26.40
N ALA A 16 -16.89 26.98 25.22
CA ALA A 16 -17.93 27.62 24.41
C ALA A 16 -18.84 26.62 23.67
N GLY A 17 -18.69 25.31 23.88
CA GLY A 17 -19.48 24.27 23.21
C GLY A 17 -19.15 24.06 21.72
N ASN A 18 -18.17 24.79 21.17
CA ASN A 18 -17.80 24.72 19.76
C ASN A 18 -16.77 23.62 19.49
N LYS A 19 -17.24 22.38 19.47
CA LYS A 19 -16.39 21.19 19.34
C LYS A 19 -15.65 21.10 18.00
N LEU A 20 -16.24 21.60 16.90
CA LEU A 20 -15.60 21.61 15.58
C LEU A 20 -14.37 22.52 15.57
N LYS A 21 -14.49 23.77 16.07
CA LYS A 21 -13.35 24.69 16.18
C LYS A 21 -12.30 24.18 17.18
N ALA A 22 -12.73 23.54 18.26
CA ALA A 22 -11.83 22.90 19.22
C ALA A 22 -11.00 21.79 18.55
N MET A 23 -11.64 20.92 17.76
CA MET A 23 -10.95 19.89 16.98
C MET A 23 -10.00 20.50 15.96
N SER A 24 -10.42 21.51 15.18
CA SER A 24 -9.53 22.18 14.24
C SER A 24 -8.28 22.78 14.90
N ALA A 25 -8.42 23.32 16.12
CA ALA A 25 -7.27 23.79 16.89
C ALA A 25 -6.36 22.62 17.35
N LEU A 26 -6.94 21.49 17.78
CA LEU A 26 -6.18 20.29 18.13
C LEU A 26 -5.41 19.72 16.93
N LEU A 27 -6.05 19.59 15.77
CA LEU A 27 -5.39 19.11 14.55
C LEU A 27 -4.18 19.97 14.18
N LYS A 28 -4.27 21.30 14.35
CA LYS A 28 -3.15 22.23 14.13
C LYS A 28 -2.05 22.12 15.18
N SER A 29 -2.36 21.65 16.38
CA SER A 29 -1.35 21.42 17.42
C SER A 29 -0.49 20.19 17.15
N GLY A 30 -1.02 19.21 16.41
CA GLY A 30 -0.35 17.94 16.13
C GLY A 30 -0.36 16.94 17.29
N ASP A 31 -1.10 17.23 18.36
CA ASP A 31 -1.17 16.37 19.55
C ASP A 31 -2.14 15.20 19.32
N THR A 32 -1.60 14.10 18.77
CA THR A 32 -2.36 12.91 18.38
C THR A 32 -3.15 12.31 19.52
N GLU A 33 -2.58 12.23 20.73
CA GLU A 33 -3.25 11.67 21.90
C GLU A 33 -4.48 12.49 22.27
N LYS A 34 -4.34 13.82 22.34
CA LYS A 34 -5.48 14.71 22.63
C LYS A 34 -6.52 14.68 21.51
N ILE A 35 -6.11 14.56 20.25
CA ILE A 35 -7.03 14.43 19.11
C ILE A 35 -7.89 13.16 19.25
N VAL A 36 -7.24 12.01 19.48
CA VAL A 36 -7.91 10.70 19.65
C VAL A 36 -8.82 10.72 20.88
N PHE A 37 -8.34 11.26 22.00
CA PHE A 37 -9.13 11.41 23.22
C PHE A 37 -10.37 12.29 22.99
N PHE A 38 -10.18 13.47 22.39
CA PHE A 38 -11.26 14.43 22.16
C PHE A 38 -12.33 13.88 21.23
N ALA A 39 -11.95 13.15 20.18
CA ALA A 39 -12.90 12.46 19.28
C ALA A 39 -13.74 11.42 20.06
N ASN A 40 -13.10 10.56 20.87
CA ASN A 40 -13.77 9.52 21.64
C ASN A 40 -14.72 10.06 22.71
N VAL A 41 -14.34 11.13 23.41
CA VAL A 41 -15.19 11.78 24.42
C VAL A 41 -16.35 12.53 23.76
N SER A 42 -16.09 13.21 22.64
CA SER A 42 -17.11 14.04 21.99
C SER A 42 -18.18 13.23 21.27
N ARG A 43 -17.86 12.01 20.80
CA ARG A 43 -18.77 11.04 20.14
C ARG A 43 -19.58 11.64 18.98
N GLN A 44 -19.00 12.59 18.24
CA GLN A 44 -19.63 13.20 17.07
C GLN A 44 -19.04 12.63 15.79
N ARG A 45 -19.93 12.36 14.82
CA ARG A 45 -19.59 11.74 13.54
C ARG A 45 -18.48 12.51 12.82
N GLU A 46 -18.66 13.81 12.69
CA GLU A 46 -17.75 14.72 11.99
C GLU A 46 -16.38 14.77 12.66
N LEU A 47 -16.32 14.67 14.00
CA LEU A 47 -15.06 14.68 14.74
C LEU A 47 -14.26 13.39 14.57
N PHE A 48 -14.93 12.24 14.49
CA PHE A 48 -14.26 10.99 14.14
C PHE A 48 -13.65 11.06 12.74
N ILE A 49 -14.40 11.59 11.76
CA ILE A 49 -13.90 11.77 10.38
C ILE A 49 -12.70 12.72 10.36
N MET A 50 -12.77 13.87 11.05
CA MET A 50 -11.67 14.82 11.13
C MET A 50 -10.40 14.21 11.74
N ALA A 51 -10.56 13.43 12.82
CA ALA A 51 -9.43 12.76 13.46
C ALA A 51 -8.84 11.66 12.55
N ALA A 52 -9.68 10.84 11.91
CA ALA A 52 -9.22 9.81 10.97
C ALA A 52 -8.46 10.41 9.78
N ASN A 53 -8.97 11.50 9.19
CA ASN A 53 -8.31 12.22 8.10
C ASN A 53 -6.92 12.71 8.51
N TYR A 54 -6.79 13.25 9.72
CA TYR A 54 -5.49 13.66 10.26
C TYR A 54 -4.55 12.48 10.47
N LEU A 55 -5.03 11.40 11.07
CA LEU A 55 -4.22 10.19 11.32
C LEU A 55 -3.71 9.55 10.03
N GLN A 56 -4.47 9.62 8.94
CA GLN A 56 -4.01 9.14 7.62
C GLN A 56 -2.79 9.91 7.08
N SER A 57 -2.61 11.17 7.49
CA SER A 57 -1.44 11.98 7.09
C SER A 57 -0.19 11.66 7.90
N LEU A 58 -0.31 10.87 8.97
CA LEU A 58 0.81 10.39 9.77
C LEU A 58 1.39 9.10 9.17
N ASP A 59 2.54 8.68 9.68
CA ASP A 59 3.16 7.39 9.33
C ASP A 59 2.43 6.23 10.05
N TRP A 60 1.23 5.91 9.60
CA TRP A 60 0.43 4.80 10.11
C TRP A 60 1.03 3.43 9.78
N ARG A 61 2.04 3.36 8.91
CA ARG A 61 2.73 2.11 8.53
C ARG A 61 3.61 1.60 9.67
N LYS A 62 4.30 2.52 10.36
CA LYS A 62 5.13 2.19 11.52
C LYS A 62 4.32 1.94 12.79
N ASN A 63 3.05 2.34 12.82
CA ASN A 63 2.21 2.24 14.02
C ASN A 63 0.86 1.56 13.74
N PRO A 64 0.72 0.26 14.02
CA PRO A 64 -0.51 -0.48 13.79
C PRO A 64 -1.69 0.02 14.65
N GLU A 65 -1.44 0.72 15.76
CA GLU A 65 -2.50 1.31 16.58
C GLU A 65 -3.14 2.52 15.90
N ILE A 66 -2.36 3.30 15.14
CA ILE A 66 -2.90 4.39 14.32
C ILE A 66 -3.82 3.81 13.24
N LEU A 67 -3.39 2.75 12.55
CA LEU A 67 -4.19 2.06 11.54
C LEU A 67 -5.54 1.58 12.11
N LYS A 68 -5.52 0.88 13.25
CA LYS A 68 -6.75 0.43 13.94
C LYS A 68 -7.65 1.60 14.31
N THR A 69 -7.06 2.71 14.76
CA THR A 69 -7.80 3.92 15.14
C THR A 69 -8.46 4.59 13.95
N ILE A 70 -7.79 4.67 12.79
CA ILE A 70 -8.38 5.19 11.54
C ILE A 70 -9.61 4.37 11.16
N ILE A 71 -9.49 3.03 11.10
CA ILE A 71 -10.60 2.13 10.77
C ILE A 71 -11.75 2.32 11.75
N ALA A 72 -11.45 2.35 13.06
CA ALA A 72 -12.44 2.53 14.11
C ALA A 72 -13.16 3.89 13.99
N PHE A 73 -12.44 4.96 13.68
CA PHE A 73 -13.01 6.30 13.55
C PHE A 73 -13.86 6.45 12.29
N TYR A 74 -13.46 5.94 11.13
CA TYR A 74 -14.36 5.96 9.97
C TYR A 74 -15.60 5.10 10.16
N THR A 75 -15.47 3.96 10.83
CA THR A 75 -16.61 3.11 11.17
C THR A 75 -17.59 3.84 12.11
N LYS A 76 -17.09 4.43 13.21
CA LYS A 76 -17.90 5.24 14.14
C LYS A 76 -18.47 6.50 13.47
N GLY A 77 -17.72 7.08 12.53
CA GLY A 77 -18.10 8.20 11.68
C GLY A 77 -19.07 7.86 10.55
N ARG A 78 -19.46 6.58 10.39
CA ARG A 78 -20.32 6.10 9.29
C ARG A 78 -19.86 6.62 7.91
N ALA A 79 -18.55 6.71 7.72
CA ALA A 79 -17.93 7.26 6.51
C ALA A 79 -17.40 6.10 5.64
N ALA A 80 -18.33 5.32 5.08
CA ALA A 80 -18.01 4.11 4.32
C ALA A 80 -17.09 4.38 3.11
N GLU A 81 -17.31 5.48 2.40
CA GLU A 81 -16.50 5.85 1.23
C GLU A 81 -15.05 6.19 1.58
N LEU A 82 -14.84 6.89 2.70
CA LEU A 82 -13.50 7.23 3.20
C LEU A 82 -12.80 5.99 3.74
N LEU A 83 -13.53 5.10 4.42
CA LEU A 83 -12.98 3.83 4.89
C LEU A 83 -12.56 2.93 3.72
N ALA A 84 -13.38 2.84 2.67
CA ALA A 84 -13.04 2.08 1.47
C ALA A 84 -11.79 2.65 0.79
N GLY A 85 -11.70 3.98 0.67
CA GLY A 85 -10.51 4.65 0.13
C GLY A 85 -9.25 4.37 0.96
N PHE A 86 -9.36 4.34 2.29
CA PHE A 86 -8.24 3.97 3.16
C PHE A 86 -7.78 2.52 2.93
N TYR A 87 -8.70 1.57 2.80
CA TYR A 87 -8.36 0.19 2.48
C TYR A 87 -7.70 0.03 1.10
N GLU A 88 -8.12 0.81 0.09
CA GLU A 88 -7.44 0.83 -1.22
C GLU A 88 -6.00 1.34 -1.10
N VAL A 89 -5.76 2.38 -0.30
CA VAL A 89 -4.40 2.87 -0.02
C VAL A 89 -3.58 1.81 0.72
N CYS A 90 -4.17 1.10 1.69
CA CYS A 90 -3.49 -0.02 2.36
C CYS A 90 -3.12 -1.12 1.36
N ALA A 91 -4.03 -1.49 0.46
CA ALA A 91 -3.76 -2.51 -0.56
C ALA A 91 -2.62 -2.10 -1.50
N GLN A 92 -2.63 -0.84 -1.97
CA GLN A 92 -1.59 -0.33 -2.86
C GLN A 92 -0.22 -0.34 -2.19
N VAL A 93 -0.12 0.02 -0.90
CA VAL A 93 1.13 -0.05 -0.14
C VAL A 93 1.62 -1.50 0.01
N GLU A 94 0.73 -2.46 0.30
CA GLU A 94 1.10 -3.87 0.40
C GLU A 94 1.59 -4.45 -0.93
N ILE A 95 1.05 -3.98 -2.07
CA ILE A 95 1.54 -4.32 -3.42
C ILE A 95 2.89 -3.66 -3.68
N ASP A 96 2.98 -2.35 -3.49
CA ASP A 96 4.13 -1.56 -3.94
C ASP A 96 5.39 -1.82 -3.13
N ASP A 97 5.25 -1.82 -1.80
CA ASP A 97 6.37 -1.84 -0.87
C ASP A 97 6.72 -3.28 -0.44
N PHE A 98 5.74 -4.19 -0.41
CA PHE A 98 5.90 -5.53 0.17
C PHE A 98 5.62 -6.70 -0.78
N GLN A 99 5.12 -6.47 -1.99
CA GLN A 99 4.68 -7.53 -2.93
C GLN A 99 3.72 -8.56 -2.28
N ASN A 100 2.96 -8.11 -1.28
CA ASN A 100 2.08 -8.95 -0.47
C ASN A 100 0.65 -8.89 -1.01
N TYR A 101 0.42 -9.66 -2.06
CA TYR A 101 -0.86 -9.72 -2.76
C TYR A 101 -1.97 -10.35 -1.92
N GLU A 102 -1.65 -11.20 -0.95
CA GLU A 102 -2.61 -11.80 -0.02
C GLU A 102 -3.21 -10.75 0.93
N LYS A 103 -2.38 -9.88 1.51
CA LYS A 103 -2.85 -8.76 2.34
C LYS A 103 -3.57 -7.71 1.50
N ALA A 104 -3.07 -7.40 0.31
CA ALA A 104 -3.75 -6.50 -0.62
C ALA A 104 -5.15 -7.00 -0.98
N LEU A 105 -5.29 -8.30 -1.26
CA LEU A 105 -6.58 -8.94 -1.52
C LEU A 105 -7.55 -8.80 -0.34
N HIS A 106 -7.06 -9.00 0.89
CA HIS A 106 -7.87 -8.82 2.09
C HIS A 106 -8.35 -7.37 2.22
N ALA A 107 -7.45 -6.40 2.07
CA ALA A 107 -7.78 -4.98 2.15
C ALA A 107 -8.79 -4.54 1.09
N LEU A 108 -8.61 -4.90 -0.18
CA LEU A 108 -9.58 -4.59 -1.24
C LEU A 108 -10.94 -5.26 -1.00
N THR A 109 -10.96 -6.47 -0.46
CA THR A 109 -12.21 -7.16 -0.09
C THR A 109 -12.96 -6.39 1.01
N GLU A 110 -12.25 -5.84 2.00
CA GLU A 110 -12.86 -4.97 3.01
C GLU A 110 -13.31 -3.63 2.43
N ALA A 111 -12.57 -3.05 1.48
CA ALA A 111 -13.00 -1.85 0.74
C ALA A 111 -14.33 -2.08 0.02
N HIS A 112 -14.43 -3.19 -0.73
CA HIS A 112 -15.65 -3.58 -1.45
C HIS A 112 -16.84 -3.78 -0.51
N LYS A 113 -16.63 -4.44 0.65
CA LYS A 113 -17.67 -4.60 1.69
C LYS A 113 -18.11 -3.27 2.28
N CYS A 114 -17.22 -2.30 2.45
CA CYS A 114 -17.56 -0.98 2.96
C CYS A 114 -18.52 -0.25 2.02
N ILE A 115 -18.24 -0.26 0.71
CA ILE A 115 -19.08 0.39 -0.29
C ILE A 115 -20.43 -0.31 -0.42
N LEU A 116 -20.49 -1.66 -0.40
CA LEU A 116 -21.76 -2.39 -0.42
C LEU A 116 -22.70 -2.04 0.74
N LYS A 117 -22.14 -1.69 1.91
CA LYS A 117 -22.92 -1.31 3.10
C LYS A 117 -23.34 0.17 3.10
N SER A 118 -22.79 0.97 2.18
CA SER A 118 -23.15 2.38 2.01
C SER A 118 -24.59 2.49 1.51
N LYS A 119 -25.39 3.37 2.12
CA LYS A 119 -26.75 3.69 1.69
C LYS A 119 -26.84 4.98 0.88
N ASP A 120 -25.70 5.52 0.43
CA ASP A 120 -25.68 6.84 -0.21
C ASP A 120 -26.24 6.83 -1.64
N SER A 121 -26.99 7.90 -1.94
CA SER A 121 -27.88 8.07 -3.09
C SER A 121 -27.20 8.21 -4.46
N SER A 122 -25.91 7.89 -4.59
CA SER A 122 -25.16 7.99 -5.86
C SER A 122 -24.95 6.63 -6.52
N ALA A 123 -26.05 5.89 -6.71
CA ALA A 123 -26.05 4.48 -7.15
C ALA A 123 -25.08 4.19 -8.31
N GLY A 124 -25.06 5.02 -9.36
CA GLY A 124 -24.19 4.80 -10.53
C GLY A 124 -22.68 4.96 -10.27
N LYS A 125 -22.26 5.84 -9.36
CA LYS A 125 -20.83 5.98 -9.01
C LYS A 125 -20.36 4.84 -8.11
N HIS A 126 -21.22 4.38 -7.20
CA HIS A 126 -20.92 3.22 -6.36
C HIS A 126 -20.82 1.95 -7.20
N GLU A 127 -21.71 1.76 -8.18
CA GLU A 127 -21.69 0.59 -9.06
C GLU A 127 -20.41 0.52 -9.88
N ALA A 128 -19.99 1.63 -10.50
CA ALA A 128 -18.73 1.69 -11.24
C ALA A 128 -17.51 1.40 -10.35
N ARG A 129 -17.49 1.95 -9.12
CA ARG A 129 -16.41 1.71 -8.15
C ARG A 129 -16.40 0.27 -7.64
N LEU A 130 -17.57 -0.34 -7.42
CA LEU A 130 -17.69 -1.74 -7.04
C LEU A 130 -17.20 -2.66 -8.17
N ALA A 131 -17.57 -2.38 -9.41
CA ALA A 131 -17.10 -3.12 -10.57
C ALA A 131 -15.57 -3.04 -10.71
N ASP A 132 -14.99 -1.85 -10.55
CA ASP A 132 -13.53 -1.65 -10.56
C ASP A 132 -12.83 -2.44 -9.43
N LEU A 133 -13.31 -2.33 -8.20
CA LEU A 133 -12.77 -3.11 -7.07
C LEU A 133 -12.90 -4.61 -7.30
N GLN A 134 -14.03 -5.08 -7.84
CA GLN A 134 -14.25 -6.49 -8.12
C GLN A 134 -13.32 -7.00 -9.22
N HIS A 135 -13.07 -6.19 -10.26
CA HIS A 135 -12.07 -6.49 -11.28
C HIS A 135 -10.67 -6.63 -10.66
N LYS A 136 -10.23 -5.65 -9.87
CA LYS A 136 -8.94 -5.68 -9.16
C LYS A 136 -8.79 -6.91 -8.26
N ILE A 137 -9.83 -7.22 -7.48
CA ILE A 137 -9.88 -8.41 -6.61
C ILE A 137 -9.70 -9.69 -7.43
N ASN A 138 -10.34 -9.79 -8.59
CA ASN A 138 -10.23 -10.98 -9.44
C ASN A 138 -8.82 -11.15 -10.03
N LEU A 139 -8.19 -10.06 -10.48
CA LEU A 139 -6.81 -10.09 -10.98
C LEU A 139 -5.83 -10.54 -9.89
N ILE A 140 -5.94 -9.96 -8.68
CA ILE A 140 -5.08 -10.34 -7.55
C ILE A 140 -5.32 -11.80 -7.15
N LYS A 141 -6.57 -12.28 -7.14
CA LYS A 141 -6.88 -13.69 -6.85
C LYS A 141 -6.20 -14.63 -7.83
N LYS A 142 -6.24 -14.34 -9.14
CA LYS A 142 -5.55 -15.13 -10.17
C LYS A 142 -4.05 -15.19 -9.89
N PHE A 143 -3.44 -14.05 -9.54
CA PHE A 143 -2.00 -14.00 -9.27
C PHE A 143 -1.60 -14.75 -7.99
N VAL A 144 -2.36 -14.58 -6.89
CA VAL A 144 -2.15 -15.33 -5.64
C VAL A 144 -2.33 -16.84 -5.86
N GLN A 145 -3.32 -17.23 -6.66
CA GLN A 145 -3.52 -18.63 -7.04
C GLN A 145 -2.33 -19.19 -7.82
N ALA A 146 -1.81 -18.45 -8.81
CA ALA A 146 -0.63 -18.85 -9.58
C ALA A 146 0.59 -19.07 -8.66
N ARG A 147 0.85 -18.15 -7.74
CA ARG A 147 1.94 -18.28 -6.74
C ARG A 147 1.76 -19.48 -5.83
N GLY A 148 0.54 -19.73 -5.35
CA GLY A 148 0.23 -20.86 -4.47
C GLY A 148 0.31 -22.22 -5.17
N LEU A 149 -0.03 -22.28 -6.45
CA LEU A 149 0.04 -23.52 -7.25
C LEU A 149 1.47 -23.87 -7.68
N TYR A 150 2.39 -22.91 -7.70
CA TYR A 150 3.74 -23.11 -8.26
C TYR A 150 4.50 -24.32 -7.69
N ALA A 151 4.35 -24.60 -6.40
CA ALA A 151 4.99 -25.75 -5.76
C ALA A 151 4.41 -27.12 -6.17
N GLN A 152 3.18 -27.14 -6.68
CA GLN A 152 2.45 -28.34 -7.09
C GLN A 152 2.50 -28.52 -8.61
N ASP A 153 2.27 -27.45 -9.35
CA ASP A 153 2.27 -27.40 -10.81
C ASP A 153 2.85 -26.06 -11.29
N SER A 154 4.14 -26.08 -11.60
CA SER A 154 4.86 -24.90 -12.10
C SER A 154 4.45 -24.52 -13.52
N SER A 155 3.99 -25.47 -14.33
CA SER A 155 3.58 -25.22 -15.72
C SER A 155 2.24 -24.50 -15.77
N GLU A 156 1.28 -24.94 -14.94
CA GLU A 156 -0.02 -24.27 -14.81
C GLU A 156 0.14 -22.88 -14.19
N ALA A 157 1.01 -22.71 -13.19
CA ALA A 157 1.30 -21.40 -12.61
C ALA A 157 1.86 -20.41 -13.65
N VAL A 158 2.76 -20.86 -14.53
CA VAL A 158 3.27 -20.06 -15.65
C VAL A 158 2.15 -19.70 -16.62
N ARG A 159 1.31 -20.66 -17.00
CA ARG A 159 0.17 -20.44 -17.91
C ARG A 159 -0.81 -19.39 -17.35
N LEU A 160 -1.07 -19.43 -16.04
CA LEU A 160 -1.90 -18.44 -15.37
C LEU A 160 -1.27 -17.05 -15.39
N CYS A 161 0.04 -16.95 -15.14
CA CYS A 161 0.77 -15.67 -15.22
C CYS A 161 0.82 -15.10 -16.63
N GLU A 162 1.00 -15.93 -17.66
CA GLU A 162 0.93 -15.49 -19.06
C GLU A 162 -0.47 -15.03 -19.44
N ALA A 163 -1.51 -15.77 -19.06
CA ALA A 163 -2.90 -15.34 -19.27
C ALA A 163 -3.21 -14.03 -18.53
N LEU A 164 -2.59 -13.81 -17.36
CA LEU A 164 -2.77 -12.58 -16.59
C LEU A 164 -2.17 -11.36 -17.29
N LEU A 165 -1.06 -11.51 -18.02
CA LEU A 165 -0.44 -10.43 -18.80
C LEU A 165 -1.31 -9.96 -19.98
N GLU A 166 -2.21 -10.82 -20.47
CA GLU A 166 -3.17 -10.48 -21.52
C GLU A 166 -4.44 -9.78 -20.99
N GLU A 167 -4.63 -9.72 -19.67
CA GLU A 167 -5.80 -9.09 -19.07
C GLU A 167 -5.73 -7.55 -19.17
N PRO A 168 -6.81 -6.88 -19.57
CA PRO A 168 -6.84 -5.43 -19.63
C PRO A 168 -6.82 -4.82 -18.21
N ASN A 169 -6.12 -3.69 -18.08
CA ASN A 169 -5.99 -2.95 -16.82
C ASN A 169 -5.41 -3.80 -15.68
N LEU A 170 -4.41 -4.62 -16.01
CA LEU A 170 -3.69 -5.42 -15.01
C LEU A 170 -3.03 -4.52 -13.95
N ASP A 171 -2.31 -3.49 -14.40
CA ASP A 171 -1.71 -2.45 -13.56
C ASP A 171 -2.79 -1.39 -13.21
N PRO A 172 -2.97 -0.98 -11.94
CA PRO A 172 -2.10 -1.24 -10.77
C PRO A 172 -2.52 -2.41 -9.88
N ALA A 173 -3.56 -3.16 -10.24
CA ALA A 173 -4.08 -4.25 -9.39
C ALA A 173 -3.02 -5.34 -9.14
N VAL A 174 -2.33 -5.72 -10.20
CA VAL A 174 -1.14 -6.57 -10.17
C VAL A 174 -0.09 -5.88 -11.01
N ARG A 175 1.09 -5.63 -10.46
CA ARG A 175 2.14 -4.93 -11.20
C ARG A 175 2.66 -5.86 -12.27
N ILE A 176 2.69 -5.35 -13.51
CA ILE A 176 3.22 -6.08 -14.68
C ILE A 176 4.65 -6.60 -14.37
N GLY A 177 5.43 -5.77 -13.66
CA GLY A 177 6.77 -6.13 -13.21
C GLY A 177 6.82 -7.39 -12.32
N ASP A 178 5.92 -7.53 -11.35
CA ASP A 178 5.91 -8.68 -10.45
C ASP A 178 5.53 -9.98 -11.21
N VAL A 179 4.66 -9.89 -12.22
CA VAL A 179 4.29 -11.05 -13.05
C VAL A 179 5.45 -11.49 -13.94
N PHE A 180 6.14 -10.54 -14.60
CA PHE A 180 7.34 -10.88 -15.37
C PHE A 180 8.47 -11.37 -14.48
N GLY A 181 8.66 -10.78 -13.29
CA GLY A 181 9.64 -11.22 -12.30
C GLY A 181 9.45 -12.70 -11.95
N PHE A 182 8.21 -13.10 -11.68
CA PHE A 182 7.84 -14.50 -11.46
C PHE A 182 8.19 -15.41 -12.65
N LEU A 183 7.87 -14.99 -13.88
CA LEU A 183 8.17 -15.77 -15.09
C LEU A 183 9.67 -15.92 -15.34
N VAL A 184 10.44 -14.83 -15.16
CA VAL A 184 11.90 -14.84 -15.31
C VAL A 184 12.53 -15.78 -14.27
N ASP A 185 12.10 -15.70 -13.01
CA ASP A 185 12.57 -16.58 -11.94
C ASP A 185 12.27 -18.04 -12.24
N HIS A 186 11.07 -18.36 -12.76
CA HIS A 186 10.73 -19.71 -13.18
C HIS A 186 11.68 -20.25 -14.26
N TYR A 187 11.86 -19.52 -15.36
CA TYR A 187 12.71 -19.99 -16.46
C TYR A 187 14.18 -20.11 -16.07
N CYS A 188 14.67 -19.24 -15.18
CA CYS A 188 16.02 -19.36 -14.61
C CYS A 188 16.16 -20.64 -13.76
N GLN A 189 15.17 -20.97 -12.93
CA GLN A 189 15.17 -22.20 -12.14
C GLN A 189 15.15 -23.47 -13.01
N GLN A 190 14.48 -23.42 -14.18
CA GLN A 190 14.46 -24.52 -15.15
C GLN A 190 15.72 -24.57 -16.04
N GLY A 191 16.65 -23.61 -15.90
CA GLY A 191 17.84 -23.50 -16.75
C GLY A 191 17.55 -23.04 -18.19
N ASN A 192 16.34 -22.56 -18.47
CA ASN A 192 15.97 -22.05 -19.79
C ASN A 192 16.26 -20.55 -19.89
N PHE A 193 17.56 -20.21 -19.95
CA PHE A 193 18.03 -18.83 -19.96
C PHE A 193 17.60 -18.05 -21.20
N ASN A 194 17.39 -18.72 -22.34
CA ASN A 194 16.87 -18.09 -23.56
C ASN A 194 15.46 -17.54 -23.36
N MET A 195 14.55 -18.32 -22.76
CA MET A 195 13.20 -17.86 -22.46
C MET A 195 13.18 -16.81 -21.36
N ALA A 196 14.00 -16.99 -20.32
CA ALA A 196 14.16 -16.00 -19.27
C ALA A 196 14.63 -14.64 -19.81
N SER A 197 15.61 -14.61 -20.72
CA SER A 197 16.08 -13.38 -21.37
C SER A 197 14.97 -12.70 -22.17
N ARG A 198 14.20 -13.46 -22.96
CA ARG A 198 13.07 -12.91 -23.72
C ARG A 198 12.02 -12.25 -22.82
N LYS A 199 11.62 -12.92 -21.73
CA LYS A 199 10.68 -12.35 -20.75
C LYS A 199 11.26 -11.12 -20.04
N LEU A 200 12.57 -11.10 -19.80
CA LEU A 200 13.26 -9.94 -19.23
C LEU A 200 13.29 -8.75 -20.21
N GLU A 201 13.53 -8.99 -21.49
CA GLU A 201 13.46 -7.97 -22.54
C GLU A 201 12.03 -7.42 -22.69
N GLU A 202 11.01 -8.28 -22.58
CA GLU A 202 9.61 -7.85 -22.52
C GLU A 202 9.36 -6.95 -21.31
N LEU A 203 9.81 -7.35 -20.12
CA LEU A 203 9.71 -6.51 -18.91
C LEU A 203 10.36 -5.12 -19.11
N GLN A 204 11.53 -5.07 -19.76
CA GLN A 204 12.23 -3.80 -20.04
C GLN A 204 11.46 -2.86 -20.98
N LYS A 205 10.50 -3.37 -21.78
CA LYS A 205 9.61 -2.53 -22.59
C LYS A 205 8.51 -1.86 -21.74
N HIS A 206 8.12 -2.50 -20.64
CA HIS A 206 7.07 -2.01 -19.75
C HIS A 206 7.62 -1.19 -18.58
N VAL A 207 8.87 -1.42 -18.19
CA VAL A 207 9.49 -0.86 -16.99
C VAL A 207 10.88 -0.33 -17.33
N SER A 208 11.26 0.82 -16.77
CA SER A 208 12.62 1.36 -16.95
C SER A 208 13.69 0.38 -16.46
N SER A 209 14.82 0.28 -17.17
CA SER A 209 15.88 -0.69 -16.86
C SER A 209 16.40 -0.60 -15.42
N GLN A 210 16.39 0.61 -14.83
CA GLN A 210 16.76 0.83 -13.42
C GLN A 210 15.82 0.15 -12.42
N LYS A 211 14.56 -0.06 -12.80
CA LYS A 211 13.54 -0.66 -11.94
C LYS A 211 13.43 -2.19 -12.08
N VAL A 212 14.06 -2.78 -13.08
CA VAL A 212 14.04 -4.25 -13.32
C VAL A 212 14.51 -5.04 -12.09
N ARG A 213 15.52 -4.51 -11.37
CA ARG A 213 16.05 -5.10 -10.13
C ARG A 213 15.05 -5.16 -8.97
N TYR A 214 13.98 -4.36 -9.00
CA TYR A 214 12.92 -4.44 -7.98
C TYR A 214 11.98 -5.62 -8.19
N TYR A 215 11.97 -6.20 -9.39
CA TYR A 215 11.00 -7.22 -9.79
C TYR A 215 11.60 -8.61 -9.95
N VAL A 216 12.87 -8.69 -10.35
CA VAL A 216 13.56 -9.97 -10.60
C VAL A 216 14.50 -10.30 -9.46
N SER A 217 14.52 -11.56 -9.02
CA SER A 217 15.39 -11.96 -7.92
C SER A 217 16.89 -11.76 -8.27
N PRO A 218 17.73 -11.37 -7.29
CA PRO A 218 19.17 -11.21 -7.52
C PRO A 218 19.86 -12.49 -8.00
N VAL A 219 19.32 -13.66 -7.65
CA VAL A 219 19.84 -14.97 -8.07
C VAL A 219 19.61 -15.18 -9.56
N SER A 220 18.39 -14.94 -10.04
CA SER A 220 18.05 -15.06 -11.45
C SER A 220 18.77 -14.03 -12.31
N LEU A 221 18.92 -12.79 -11.82
CA LEU A 221 19.71 -11.77 -12.52
C LEU A 221 21.16 -12.22 -12.68
N LYS A 222 21.84 -12.65 -11.61
CA LYS A 222 23.22 -13.14 -11.68
C LYS A 222 23.37 -14.35 -12.61
N ALA A 223 22.38 -15.24 -12.62
CA ALA A 223 22.38 -16.40 -13.52
C ALA A 223 22.30 -15.96 -15.00
N LEU A 224 21.46 -14.97 -15.30
CA LEU A 224 21.34 -14.38 -16.63
C LEU A 224 22.60 -13.59 -17.03
N GLU A 225 23.20 -12.83 -16.13
CA GLU A 225 24.46 -12.12 -16.39
C GLU A 225 25.59 -13.10 -16.77
N LYS A 226 25.69 -14.22 -16.03
CA LYS A 226 26.73 -15.22 -16.24
C LYS A 226 26.58 -15.97 -17.56
N GLU A 227 25.36 -16.36 -17.93
CA GLU A 227 25.12 -17.21 -19.09
C GLU A 227 24.93 -16.42 -20.39
N MET A 228 24.32 -15.23 -20.31
CA MET A 228 24.00 -14.41 -21.48
C MET A 228 24.95 -13.22 -21.68
N GLY A 229 25.87 -12.97 -20.74
CA GLY A 229 26.81 -11.84 -20.80
C GLY A 229 26.13 -10.47 -20.67
N LEU A 230 24.91 -10.43 -20.13
CA LEU A 230 24.15 -9.19 -19.90
C LEU A 230 24.81 -8.43 -18.75
N THR A 231 25.12 -7.15 -18.93
CA THR A 231 25.58 -6.28 -17.84
C THR A 231 24.41 -5.43 -17.34
N PHE A 232 23.85 -5.76 -16.17
CA PHE A 232 22.96 -4.83 -15.50
C PHE A 232 23.86 -3.88 -14.69
N ASN A 233 23.95 -2.61 -15.09
CA ASN A 233 24.83 -1.62 -14.45
C ASN A 233 24.74 -1.70 -12.91
N HIS A 234 25.85 -2.07 -12.27
CA HIS A 234 26.03 -2.01 -10.82
C HIS A 234 25.94 -0.55 -10.35
N THR A 235 24.74 -0.05 -10.10
CA THR A 235 24.57 1.03 -9.13
C THR A 235 24.33 0.37 -7.79
N ASP A 236 25.38 0.29 -6.98
CA ASP A 236 25.30 0.05 -5.56
C ASP A 236 24.33 1.07 -4.95
N HIS A 237 23.15 0.60 -4.56
CA HIS A 237 22.47 1.17 -3.41
C HIS A 237 22.57 0.13 -2.31
N ASN A 238 23.74 0.13 -1.67
CA ASN A 238 23.84 -0.29 -0.29
C ASN A 238 23.00 0.72 0.50
N PRO A 239 21.92 0.33 1.20
CA PRO A 239 21.41 1.17 2.27
C PRO A 239 22.47 1.08 3.35
N GLU A 240 23.38 2.06 3.37
CA GLU A 240 24.26 2.27 4.52
C GLU A 240 23.37 2.33 5.75
N VAL A 241 23.54 1.29 6.57
CA VAL A 241 23.27 1.33 7.99
C VAL A 241 24.07 2.52 8.50
N GLN A 242 23.38 3.61 8.80
CA GLN A 242 23.94 4.71 9.57
C GLN A 242 24.18 4.15 10.98
N ASP A 243 25.38 3.61 11.19
CA ASP A 243 25.92 3.45 12.51
C ASP A 243 26.14 4.86 13.08
N GLU A 244 25.35 5.18 14.11
CA GLU A 244 25.50 6.36 14.95
C GLU A 244 26.75 6.15 15.83
N ASP A 245 27.93 6.54 15.35
CA ASP A 245 29.12 6.65 16.19
C ASP A 245 29.22 8.05 16.80
N GLU A 246 28.96 8.07 18.11
CA GLU A 246 29.50 8.87 19.20
C GLU A 246 30.22 10.20 18.83
N VAL A 247 29.59 11.30 19.26
CA VAL A 247 30.24 12.61 19.37
C VAL A 247 30.93 12.66 20.73
N GLU A 248 32.26 12.53 20.78
CA GLU A 248 33.06 12.92 21.95
C GLU A 248 33.07 14.47 22.02
N GLU A 249 32.55 15.00 23.14
CA GLU A 249 32.72 16.39 23.55
C GLU A 249 34.14 16.57 24.11
N ASP A 250 35.02 17.23 23.35
CA ASP A 250 36.21 17.85 23.92
C ASP A 250 35.85 19.27 24.40
N LEU A 251 35.86 19.41 25.73
CA LEU A 251 35.83 20.67 26.46
C LEU A 251 37.27 21.19 26.60
N ASP A 252 37.53 22.39 26.06
CA ASP A 252 38.59 23.30 26.52
C ASP A 252 38.03 24.73 26.58
#